data_AF-A0A812RNL3-F1
#
_entry.id   AF-A0A812RNL3-F1
#
_cell.length_a   1.000
_cell.length_b   1.000
_cell.length_c   1.000
_cell.angle_alpha   90.00
_cell.angle_beta   90.00
_cell.angle_gamma   90.00
#
_symmetry.space_group_name_H-M   'P 1'
#
loop_
_entity.id
_entity.type
_entity.pdbx_description
1 polymer ?
#
loop_
_entity_poly.entity_id
_entity_poly.type
_entity_poly.pdbx_seq_one_letter_code
_entity_poly.pdbx_strand_id
1 'polypeptide(L)'
;MGDVDAEKLAAFYSELRGEAARTGGVPMTARHMDSLIRLAEANARIELRQHVTSKDIDNAIAVMLESFIQSQKHQVAEEIRKKFRRYLNSGPLGDQVCALLEKLFKKKVIQLQLSRPSKDVELAEVFLEISEAVRALEQNGLAVEDVSSLMGSPRVLQSFRLEGEPGDNVAKFRNLRDNAHTEDWAGSGRLLNLVIESTPFAEDRCSDAPDEAVVFSSLTDGSLLLKLDANGNEWEVFAEEPVSTLQKFRQVAVKFHKVRHQEKHSLYLRAVRKLEESGFAVAFLSGQNYGKLTHFERDLRDYHIPDELQVVYMQLPSQGCSQELKYRVPDEIPDIVPEQTVLEEQLPSASGHV
;
A
#
# COMPACT_ATOMS: atom_id res chain seq x y z
N MET A 1 4.87 -12.85 29.10
CA MET A 1 5.07 -11.39 29.08
C MET A 1 5.57 -11.01 30.46
N GLY A 2 6.71 -10.32 30.57
CA GLY A 2 7.23 -9.92 31.87
C GLY A 2 6.41 -8.77 32.48
N ASP A 3 6.51 -8.57 33.79
CA ASP A 3 5.85 -7.45 34.50
C ASP A 3 6.28 -6.08 33.95
N VAL A 4 7.58 -5.94 33.64
CA VAL A 4 8.20 -4.75 33.04
C VAL A 4 7.61 -4.41 31.66
N ASP A 5 7.24 -5.42 30.88
CA ASP A 5 6.66 -5.23 29.55
C ASP A 5 5.21 -4.72 29.62
N ALA A 6 4.46 -5.12 30.64
CA ALA A 6 3.09 -4.68 30.88
C ALA A 6 3.05 -3.20 31.29
N GLU A 7 3.96 -2.77 32.16
CA GLU A 7 4.09 -1.36 32.56
C GLU A 7 4.47 -0.47 31.37
N LYS A 8 5.40 -0.91 30.52
CA LYS A 8 5.80 -0.19 29.30
C LYS A 8 4.62 0.05 28.36
N LEU A 9 3.77 -0.96 28.18
CA LEU A 9 2.56 -0.86 27.37
C LEU A 9 1.51 0.07 27.97
N ALA A 10 1.28 0.00 29.29
CA ALA A 10 0.35 0.87 29.98
C ALA A 10 0.79 2.35 29.89
N ALA A 11 2.08 2.61 30.07
CA ALA A 11 2.66 3.94 29.95
C ALA A 11 2.50 4.49 28.52
N PHE A 12 2.85 3.69 27.50
CA PHE A 12 2.69 4.06 26.10
C PHE A 12 1.23 4.39 25.74
N TYR A 13 0.28 3.55 26.16
CA TYR A 13 -1.14 3.77 25.93
C TYR A 13 -1.65 5.08 26.56
N SER A 14 -1.31 5.31 27.83
CA SER A 14 -1.74 6.51 28.55
C SER A 14 -1.17 7.78 27.91
N GLU A 15 0.11 7.75 27.53
CA GLU A 15 0.77 8.88 26.88
C GLU A 15 0.17 9.18 25.51
N LEU A 16 -0.01 8.16 24.67
CA LEU A 16 -0.53 8.32 23.30
C LEU A 16 -2.00 8.74 23.30
N ARG A 17 -2.81 8.16 24.19
CA ARG A 17 -4.22 8.53 24.34
C ARG A 17 -4.37 9.98 24.79
N GLY A 18 -3.55 10.41 25.76
CA GLY A 18 -3.54 11.79 26.24
C GLY A 18 -3.14 12.78 25.15
N GLU A 19 -2.10 12.45 24.37
CA GLU A 19 -1.64 13.32 23.29
C GLU A 19 -2.64 13.42 22.14
N ALA A 20 -3.20 12.29 21.69
CA ALA A 20 -4.19 12.28 20.63
C ALA A 20 -5.44 13.09 21.01
N ALA A 21 -5.89 12.99 22.28
CA ALA A 21 -7.01 13.79 22.77
C ALA A 21 -6.67 15.29 22.85
N ARG A 22 -5.45 15.64 23.31
CA ARG A 22 -4.98 17.03 23.43
C ARG A 22 -4.90 17.75 22.09
N THR A 23 -4.42 17.07 21.06
CA THR A 23 -4.23 17.64 19.71
C THR A 23 -5.50 17.56 18.85
N GLY A 24 -6.62 17.06 19.40
CA GLY A 24 -7.91 16.96 18.69
C GLY A 24 -7.96 15.82 17.66
N GLY A 25 -7.09 14.83 17.82
CA GLY A 25 -7.12 13.55 17.08
C GLY A 25 -8.11 12.56 17.68
N VAL A 26 -8.31 11.44 16.98
CA VAL A 26 -9.13 10.34 17.48
C VAL A 26 -8.32 9.57 18.55
N PRO A 27 -8.80 9.45 19.79
CA PRO A 27 -8.02 8.82 20.85
C PRO A 27 -7.88 7.31 20.63
N MET A 28 -6.73 6.77 21.04
CA MET A 28 -6.47 5.32 21.01
C MET A 28 -7.44 4.57 21.93
N THR A 29 -7.98 3.44 21.47
CA THR A 29 -8.94 2.60 22.23
C THR A 29 -8.25 1.41 22.90
N ALA A 30 -8.90 0.80 23.88
CA ALA A 30 -8.42 -0.43 24.52
C ALA A 30 -8.26 -1.59 23.52
N ARG A 31 -9.06 -1.62 22.44
CA ARG A 31 -8.93 -2.64 21.39
C ARG A 31 -7.58 -2.58 20.67
N HIS A 32 -6.98 -1.40 20.57
CA HIS A 32 -5.65 -1.27 19.96
C HIS A 32 -4.56 -1.92 20.83
N MET A 33 -4.77 -2.02 22.15
CA MET A 33 -3.86 -2.75 23.04
C MET A 33 -3.97 -4.26 22.83
N ASP A 34 -5.18 -4.78 22.64
CA ASP A 34 -5.38 -6.20 22.28
C ASP A 34 -4.71 -6.53 20.94
N SER A 35 -4.82 -5.64 19.96
CA SER A 35 -4.13 -5.77 18.67
C SER A 35 -2.61 -5.76 18.81
N LEU A 36 -2.06 -4.94 19.71
CA LEU A 36 -0.63 -4.86 19.96
C LEU A 36 -0.11 -6.18 20.55
N ILE A 37 -0.80 -6.76 21.53
CA ILE A 37 -0.44 -8.06 22.11
C ILE A 37 -0.45 -9.15 21.02
N ARG A 38 -1.48 -9.18 20.18
CA ARG A 38 -1.57 -10.13 19.05
C ARG A 38 -0.42 -9.97 18.05
N LEU A 39 -0.03 -8.72 17.74
CA LEU A 39 1.12 -8.44 16.87
C LEU A 39 2.44 -8.93 17.49
N ALA A 40 2.63 -8.72 18.79
CA ALA A 40 3.82 -9.20 19.49
C ALA A 40 3.90 -10.74 19.51
N GLU A 41 2.77 -11.41 19.74
CA GLU A 41 2.68 -12.87 19.65
C GLU A 41 2.91 -13.38 18.22
N ALA A 42 2.35 -12.71 17.21
CA ALA A 42 2.56 -13.05 15.81
C ALA A 42 4.03 -12.91 15.41
N ASN A 43 4.72 -11.86 15.87
CA ASN A 43 6.15 -11.66 15.59
C ASN A 43 7.00 -12.79 16.19
N ALA A 44 6.68 -13.23 17.41
CA ALA A 44 7.34 -14.38 18.03
C ALA A 44 7.08 -15.68 17.23
N ARG A 45 5.83 -15.90 16.78
CA ARG A 45 5.45 -17.10 16.01
C ARG A 45 6.12 -17.18 14.63
N ILE A 46 6.32 -16.04 13.96
CA ILE A 46 7.05 -15.99 12.67
C ILE A 46 8.51 -16.44 12.86
N GLU A 47 9.13 -16.08 13.98
CA GLU A 47 10.46 -16.56 14.36
C GLU A 47 10.44 -17.96 15.03
N LEU A 48 9.31 -18.68 14.99
CA LEU A 48 9.10 -20.00 15.61
C LEU A 48 9.32 -20.02 17.14
N ARG A 49 9.25 -18.86 17.81
CA ARG A 49 9.38 -18.73 19.26
C ARG A 49 8.04 -18.88 19.96
N GLN A 50 8.05 -19.59 21.09
CA GLN A 50 6.88 -19.78 21.97
C GLN A 50 6.67 -18.63 22.96
N HIS A 51 7.67 -17.76 23.12
CA HIS A 51 7.64 -16.68 24.11
C HIS A 51 7.96 -15.33 23.46
N VAL A 52 7.16 -14.34 23.85
CA VAL A 52 7.32 -12.94 23.46
C VAL A 52 8.50 -12.33 24.20
N THR A 53 9.36 -11.63 23.48
CA THR A 53 10.51 -10.87 23.98
C THR A 53 10.24 -9.37 23.88
N SER A 54 11.03 -8.55 24.58
CA SER A 54 10.88 -7.09 24.52
C SER A 54 11.03 -6.53 23.09
N LYS A 55 11.83 -7.18 22.22
CA LYS A 55 11.96 -6.84 20.79
C LYS A 55 10.61 -6.95 20.06
N ASP A 56 9.82 -7.97 20.35
CA ASP A 56 8.52 -8.18 19.69
C ASP A 56 7.52 -7.09 20.07
N ILE A 57 7.58 -6.64 21.33
CA ILE A 57 6.75 -5.56 21.84
C ILE A 57 7.16 -4.23 21.20
N ASP A 58 8.46 -3.96 21.09
CA ASP A 58 8.96 -2.76 20.42
C ASP A 58 8.55 -2.71 18.94
N ASN A 59 8.63 -3.84 18.24
CA ASN A 59 8.14 -3.95 16.87
C ASN A 59 6.63 -3.76 16.78
N ALA A 60 5.85 -4.37 17.68
CA ALA A 60 4.40 -4.22 17.70
C ALA A 60 3.97 -2.78 17.98
N ILE A 61 4.65 -2.08 18.92
CA ILE A 61 4.43 -0.65 19.18
C ILE A 61 4.73 0.16 17.92
N ALA A 62 5.87 -0.07 17.27
CA ALA A 62 6.27 0.67 16.07
C ALA A 62 5.23 0.55 14.94
N VAL A 63 4.80 -0.68 14.65
CA VAL A 63 3.82 -0.97 13.59
C VAL A 63 2.46 -0.35 13.91
N MET A 64 1.97 -0.53 15.13
CA MET A 64 0.67 0.02 15.54
C MET A 64 0.69 1.54 15.55
N LEU A 65 1.77 2.15 16.07
CA LEU A 65 1.93 3.60 16.09
C LEU A 65 1.98 4.19 14.69
N GLU A 66 2.72 3.59 13.76
CA GLU A 66 2.79 4.09 12.37
C GLU A 66 1.41 4.01 11.69
N SER A 67 0.69 2.89 11.86
CA SER A 67 -0.70 2.75 11.37
C SER A 67 -1.63 3.79 12.00
N PHE A 68 -1.51 4.02 13.30
CA PHE A 68 -2.31 5.01 14.01
C PHE A 68 -2.03 6.43 13.53
N ILE A 69 -0.76 6.83 13.37
CA ILE A 69 -0.36 8.14 12.85
C ILE A 69 -0.96 8.38 11.46
N GLN A 70 -0.92 7.39 10.57
CA GLN A 70 -1.46 7.51 9.22
C GLN A 70 -2.97 7.74 9.18
N SER A 71 -3.70 7.29 10.20
CA SER A 71 -5.15 7.52 10.32
C SER A 71 -5.52 8.91 10.86
N GLN A 72 -4.56 9.67 11.40
CA GLN A 72 -4.82 10.98 11.97
C GLN A 72 -4.77 12.10 10.93
N LYS A 73 -5.42 13.22 11.22
CA LYS A 73 -5.29 14.45 10.42
C LYS A 73 -3.82 14.86 10.35
N HIS A 74 -3.37 15.35 9.19
CA HIS A 74 -1.96 15.60 8.92
C HIS A 74 -1.23 16.39 10.02
N GLN A 75 -1.81 17.50 10.51
CA GLN A 75 -1.21 18.29 11.59
C GLN A 75 -1.05 17.50 12.90
N VAL A 76 -2.08 16.75 13.28
CA VAL A 76 -2.08 15.88 14.47
C VAL A 76 -1.04 14.75 14.31
N ALA A 77 -1.01 14.15 13.13
CA ALA A 77 -0.09 13.08 12.79
C ALA A 77 1.37 13.52 12.94
N GLU A 78 1.72 14.73 12.48
CA GLU A 78 3.08 15.27 12.62
C GLU A 78 3.46 15.56 14.08
N GLU A 79 2.54 16.09 14.90
CA GLU A 79 2.78 16.29 16.33
C GLU A 79 3.04 14.97 17.07
N ILE A 80 2.16 13.97 16.83
CA ILE A 80 2.31 12.63 17.42
C ILE A 80 3.61 11.99 16.95
N ARG A 81 3.91 12.05 15.64
CA ARG A 81 5.15 11.50 15.07
C ARG A 81 6.39 12.12 15.72
N LYS A 82 6.38 13.44 15.95
CA LYS A 82 7.49 14.15 16.61
C LYS A 82 7.66 13.70 18.06
N LYS A 83 6.58 13.58 18.83
CA LYS A 83 6.62 13.22 20.25
C LYS A 83 7.01 11.74 20.45
N PHE A 84 6.47 10.84 19.65
CA PHE A 84 6.65 9.39 19.79
C PHE A 84 7.77 8.82 18.91
N ARG A 85 8.64 9.67 18.35
CA ARG A 85 9.73 9.27 17.44
C ARG A 85 10.59 8.12 17.97
N ARG A 86 10.84 8.08 19.28
CA ARG A 86 11.63 7.01 19.94
C ARG A 86 11.09 5.60 19.67
N TYR A 87 9.78 5.46 19.49
CA TYR A 87 9.12 4.17 19.25
C TYR A 87 9.10 3.77 17.76
N LEU A 88 9.30 4.72 16.85
CA LEU A 88 9.35 4.46 15.41
C LEU A 88 10.74 4.00 14.95
N ASN A 89 11.79 4.36 15.69
CA ASN A 89 13.19 4.09 15.34
C ASN A 89 13.72 2.76 15.95
N SER A 90 12.88 1.72 16.06
CA SER A 90 13.26 0.44 16.69
C SER A 90 14.01 -0.54 15.77
N GLY A 91 14.20 -0.22 14.48
CA GLY A 91 14.89 -1.08 13.51
C GLY A 91 16.42 -1.07 13.63
N PRO A 92 17.14 -1.95 12.90
CA PRO A 92 18.60 -1.85 12.78
C PRO A 92 19.04 -0.49 12.24
N LEU A 93 20.12 0.09 12.78
CA LEU A 93 20.61 1.42 12.40
C LEU A 93 20.83 1.57 10.88
N GLY A 94 21.35 0.52 10.23
CA GLY A 94 21.56 0.53 8.77
C GLY A 94 20.26 0.71 7.97
N ASP A 95 19.17 0.07 8.40
CA ASP A 95 17.87 0.18 7.73
C ASP A 95 17.24 1.56 7.97
N GLN A 96 17.41 2.11 9.18
CA GLN A 96 16.98 3.48 9.49
C GLN A 96 17.69 4.51 8.62
N VAL A 97 19.00 4.36 8.42
CA VAL A 97 19.78 5.23 7.56
C VAL A 97 19.35 5.07 6.10
N CYS A 98 19.18 3.84 5.60
CA CYS A 98 18.70 3.62 4.24
C CYS A 98 17.33 4.28 4.00
N ALA A 99 16.37 4.10 4.92
CA ALA A 99 15.03 4.69 4.80
C ALA A 99 15.05 6.23 4.79
N LEU A 100 15.91 6.84 5.61
CA LEU A 100 16.08 8.30 5.62
C LEU A 100 16.72 8.80 4.33
N LEU A 101 17.74 8.11 3.82
CA LEU A 101 18.36 8.44 2.54
C LEU A 101 17.34 8.34 1.41
N GLU A 102 16.57 7.25 1.32
CA GLU A 102 15.50 7.10 0.31
C GLU A 102 14.50 8.27 0.37
N LYS A 103 14.12 8.72 1.57
CA LYS A 103 13.23 9.87 1.76
C LYS A 103 13.83 11.19 1.24
N LEU A 104 15.13 11.43 1.50
CA LEU A 104 15.83 12.63 1.02
C LEU A 104 15.96 12.62 -0.50
N PHE A 105 16.28 11.47 -1.08
CA PHE A 105 16.35 11.29 -2.53
C PHE A 105 15.01 11.58 -3.19
N LYS A 106 13.92 10.96 -2.73
CA LYS A 106 12.57 11.22 -3.23
C LYS A 106 12.22 12.71 -3.18
N LYS A 107 12.58 13.40 -2.08
CA LYS A 107 12.38 14.84 -1.96
C LYS A 107 13.15 15.65 -3.01
N LYS A 108 14.41 15.31 -3.27
CA LYS A 108 15.24 15.99 -4.30
C LYS A 108 14.74 15.72 -5.72
N VAL A 109 14.29 14.48 -6.02
CA VAL A 109 13.66 14.14 -7.30
C VAL A 109 12.45 15.04 -7.54
N ILE A 110 11.53 15.11 -6.57
CA ILE A 110 10.32 15.94 -6.66
C ILE A 110 10.70 17.42 -6.84
N GLN A 111 11.69 17.93 -6.11
CA GLN A 111 12.15 19.31 -6.23
C GLN A 111 12.68 19.63 -7.64
N LEU A 112 13.44 18.71 -8.23
CA LEU A 112 14.00 18.88 -9.58
C LEU A 112 12.89 18.79 -10.65
N GLN A 113 11.93 17.89 -10.49
CA GLN A 113 10.75 17.78 -11.37
C GLN A 113 9.93 19.08 -11.36
N LEU A 114 9.68 19.65 -10.18
CA LEU A 114 8.99 20.93 -10.05
C LEU A 114 9.76 22.09 -10.69
N SER A 115 11.09 22.04 -10.69
CA SER A 115 11.94 23.06 -11.32
C SER A 115 12.05 22.92 -12.85
N ARG A 116 11.71 21.74 -13.39
CA ARG A 116 11.82 21.41 -14.83
C ARG A 116 10.57 20.63 -15.30
N PRO A 117 9.40 21.28 -15.44
CA PRO A 117 8.14 20.59 -15.72
C PRO A 117 8.04 19.92 -17.11
N SER A 118 8.95 20.21 -18.05
CA SER A 118 8.91 19.68 -19.44
C SER A 118 9.99 18.66 -19.78
N LYS A 119 10.90 18.32 -18.85
CA LYS A 119 11.92 17.30 -19.07
C LYS A 119 11.74 16.21 -18.04
N ASP A 120 11.69 14.96 -18.49
CA ASP A 120 11.89 13.82 -17.61
C ASP A 120 13.25 14.02 -16.91
N VAL A 121 13.23 14.07 -15.58
CA VAL A 121 14.45 14.18 -14.79
C VAL A 121 15.11 12.81 -14.86
N GLU A 122 16.19 12.70 -15.62
CA GLU A 122 17.03 11.51 -15.59
C GLU A 122 17.57 11.32 -14.17
N LEU A 123 17.25 10.18 -13.56
CA LEU A 123 17.61 9.83 -12.17
C LEU A 123 19.14 9.85 -11.94
N ALA A 124 19.91 9.73 -13.02
CA ALA A 124 21.36 9.90 -13.05
C ALA A 124 21.84 11.30 -12.62
N GLU A 125 20.97 12.33 -12.69
CA GLU A 125 21.28 13.71 -12.31
C GLU A 125 20.98 14.02 -10.83
N VAL A 126 20.41 13.08 -10.08
CA VAL A 126 19.97 13.34 -8.70
C VAL A 126 21.10 13.00 -7.74
N PHE A 127 21.73 14.05 -7.20
CA PHE A 127 22.82 13.92 -6.22
C PHE A 127 22.37 14.40 -4.84
N LEU A 128 22.78 13.66 -3.82
CA LEU A 128 22.69 14.06 -2.43
C LEU A 128 24.12 14.27 -1.88
N GLU A 129 24.38 15.44 -1.28
CA GLU A 129 25.66 15.70 -0.62
C GLU A 129 25.72 14.99 0.74
N ILE A 130 26.92 14.50 1.14
CA ILE A 130 27.10 13.91 2.48
C ILE A 130 26.67 14.87 3.59
N SER A 131 26.99 16.17 3.44
CA SER A 131 26.67 17.21 4.41
C SER A 131 25.15 17.30 4.67
N GLU A 132 24.32 17.17 3.63
CA GLU A 132 22.86 17.16 3.73
C GLU A 132 22.35 15.87 4.38
N ALA A 133 22.94 14.73 4.02
CA ALA A 133 22.60 13.43 4.62
C ALA A 133 22.92 13.41 6.13
N VAL A 134 24.11 13.85 6.53
CA VAL A 134 24.55 13.92 7.93
C VAL A 134 23.61 14.81 8.74
N ARG A 135 23.31 16.02 8.26
CA ARG A 135 22.37 16.94 8.92
C ARG A 135 20.99 16.31 9.12
N ALA A 136 20.50 15.60 8.11
CA ALA A 136 19.21 14.92 8.20
C ALA A 136 19.24 13.76 9.21
N LEU A 137 20.34 13.01 9.29
CA LEU A 137 20.52 11.94 10.29
C LEU A 137 20.54 12.50 11.71
N GLU A 138 21.32 13.57 11.94
CA GLU A 138 21.38 14.27 13.23
C GLU A 138 20.01 14.83 13.65
N GLN A 139 19.29 15.47 12.71
CA GLN A 139 17.93 15.97 12.96
C GLN A 139 16.96 14.85 13.33
N ASN A 140 17.16 13.63 12.80
CA ASN A 140 16.37 12.45 13.15
C ASN A 140 16.81 11.77 14.46
N GLY A 141 17.80 12.34 15.16
CA GLY A 141 18.27 11.85 16.47
C GLY A 141 19.11 10.58 16.38
N LEU A 142 19.65 10.29 15.20
CA LEU A 142 20.64 9.23 15.03
C LEU A 142 21.99 9.82 15.42
N ALA A 143 22.49 9.44 16.61
CA ALA A 143 23.84 9.78 17.03
C ALA A 143 24.80 8.90 16.22
N VAL A 144 25.41 9.47 15.20
CA VAL A 144 26.28 8.70 14.31
C VAL A 144 27.72 9.15 14.52
N GLU A 145 28.44 8.41 15.36
CA GLU A 145 29.87 8.63 15.57
C GLU A 145 30.66 8.35 14.28
N ASP A 146 30.20 7.38 13.45
CA ASP A 146 30.83 7.02 12.18
C ASP A 146 29.83 6.94 11.01
N VAL A 147 29.26 8.08 10.58
CA VAL A 147 28.40 8.12 9.37
C VAL A 147 29.18 7.54 8.20
N SER A 148 30.44 7.95 8.04
CA SER A 148 31.33 7.49 6.97
C SER A 148 31.50 5.95 6.95
N SER A 149 31.57 5.29 8.11
CA SER A 149 31.66 3.82 8.20
C SER A 149 30.35 3.15 7.78
N LEU A 150 29.22 3.71 8.20
CA LEU A 150 27.90 3.20 7.86
C LEU A 150 27.53 3.45 6.38
N MET A 151 27.96 4.58 5.81
CA MET A 151 27.77 4.89 4.39
C MET A 151 28.56 3.94 3.48
N GLY A 152 29.69 3.42 3.96
CA GLY A 152 30.46 2.36 3.29
C GLY A 152 29.96 0.95 3.60
N SER A 153 28.92 0.79 4.41
CA SER A 153 28.41 -0.54 4.76
C SER A 153 27.79 -1.23 3.54
N PRO A 154 27.89 -2.57 3.43
CA PRO A 154 27.29 -3.31 2.31
C PRO A 154 25.79 -3.05 2.15
N ARG A 155 25.09 -2.75 3.25
CA ARG A 155 23.66 -2.42 3.27
C ARG A 155 23.35 -1.12 2.51
N VAL A 156 24.12 -0.06 2.76
CA VAL A 156 23.97 1.21 2.06
C VAL A 156 24.46 1.07 0.61
N LEU A 157 25.59 0.41 0.41
CA LEU A 157 26.19 0.22 -0.93
C LEU A 157 25.34 -0.64 -1.88
N GLN A 158 24.44 -1.48 -1.35
CA GLN A 158 23.49 -2.24 -2.17
C GLN A 158 22.48 -1.33 -2.88
N SER A 159 22.12 -0.19 -2.27
CA SER A 159 21.08 0.71 -2.80
C SER A 159 21.65 2.06 -3.26
N PHE A 160 22.86 2.41 -2.82
CA PHE A 160 23.47 3.72 -3.06
C PHE A 160 24.94 3.58 -3.44
N ARG A 161 25.41 4.34 -4.44
CA ARG A 161 26.83 4.46 -4.78
C ARG A 161 27.38 5.79 -4.28
N LEU A 162 28.58 5.75 -3.71
CA LEU A 162 29.41 6.92 -3.45
C LEU A 162 30.20 7.29 -4.71
N GLU A 163 30.09 8.54 -5.16
CA GLU A 163 30.89 9.13 -6.23
C GLU A 163 31.73 10.28 -5.66
N GLY A 164 33.05 10.19 -5.79
CA GLY A 164 34.01 11.20 -5.32
C GLY A 164 35.41 10.60 -5.19
N GLU A 165 36.44 11.41 -5.45
CA GLU A 165 37.84 11.03 -5.21
C GLU A 165 38.13 11.04 -3.70
N PRO A 166 38.98 10.14 -3.17
CA PRO A 166 39.41 10.19 -1.78
C PRO A 166 40.20 11.48 -1.53
N GLY A 167 39.51 12.51 -1.01
CA GLY A 167 40.05 13.87 -0.83
C GLY A 167 39.04 14.99 -1.13
N ASP A 168 37.94 14.69 -1.82
CA ASP A 168 36.84 15.63 -1.98
C ASP A 168 36.01 15.71 -0.69
N ASN A 169 35.78 16.93 -0.20
CA ASN A 169 34.85 17.20 0.91
C ASN A 169 33.37 16.93 0.55
N VAL A 170 33.12 16.33 -0.62
CA VAL A 170 31.80 16.12 -1.21
C VAL A 170 31.77 14.74 -1.85
N ALA A 171 31.47 13.69 -1.08
CA ALA A 171 30.99 12.46 -1.72
C ALA A 171 29.52 12.64 -2.12
N LYS A 172 29.22 12.24 -3.34
CA LYS A 172 27.88 12.34 -3.92
C LYS A 172 27.26 10.96 -3.91
N PHE A 173 26.02 10.86 -3.45
CA PHE A 173 25.28 9.60 -3.51
C PHE A 173 24.47 9.50 -4.80
N ARG A 174 24.48 8.31 -5.42
CA ARG A 174 23.59 7.92 -6.52
C ARG A 174 22.75 6.71 -6.14
N ASN A 175 21.44 6.77 -6.32
CA ASN A 175 20.54 5.63 -6.05
C ASN A 175 20.66 4.58 -7.17
N LEU A 176 20.91 3.32 -6.80
CA LEU A 176 21.07 2.18 -7.72
C LEU A 176 19.78 1.39 -7.94
N ARG A 177 18.81 1.51 -7.04
CA ARG A 177 17.57 0.69 -7.03
C ARG A 177 16.62 1.02 -8.16
N ASP A 178 16.54 2.28 -8.58
CA ASP A 178 15.56 2.71 -9.60
C ASP A 178 16.09 2.59 -11.05
N ASN A 179 17.37 2.23 -11.24
CA ASN A 179 17.93 1.89 -12.55
C ASN A 179 17.56 0.48 -13.03
N ALA A 180 16.87 -0.32 -12.21
CA ALA A 180 16.45 -1.69 -12.55
C ALA A 180 15.14 -1.77 -13.37
N HIS A 181 14.55 -0.63 -13.76
CA HIS A 181 13.29 -0.60 -14.53
C HIS A 181 13.44 -0.33 -16.03
N THR A 182 14.66 -0.39 -16.56
CA THR A 182 14.92 -0.35 -18.01
C THR A 182 15.72 -1.56 -18.48
N GLU A 183 15.31 -2.77 -18.07
CA GLU A 183 15.63 -3.97 -18.84
C GLU A 183 14.46 -4.26 -19.78
N ASP A 184 14.78 -4.24 -21.06
CA ASP A 184 13.94 -4.61 -22.18
C ASP A 184 13.20 -5.94 -21.94
N TRP A 185 11.90 -5.87 -21.66
CA TRP A 185 10.99 -7.02 -21.80
C TRP A 185 10.49 -7.18 -23.24
N ALA A 186 11.15 -6.55 -24.21
CA ALA A 186 10.96 -6.78 -25.64
C ALA A 186 11.87 -7.91 -26.12
N GLY A 187 11.79 -9.11 -25.52
CA GLY A 187 12.71 -10.18 -25.93
C GLY A 187 12.78 -11.44 -25.07
N SER A 188 11.71 -11.87 -24.42
CA SER A 188 11.60 -13.28 -24.02
C SER A 188 10.15 -13.67 -23.81
N GLY A 189 9.59 -14.36 -24.80
CA GLY A 189 8.39 -15.16 -24.59
C GLY A 189 8.67 -16.24 -23.54
N ARG A 190 7.66 -16.48 -22.69
CA ARG A 190 7.59 -17.46 -21.59
C ARG A 190 8.27 -17.05 -20.28
N LEU A 191 7.48 -16.43 -19.41
CA LEU A 191 7.01 -17.01 -18.14
C LEU A 191 6.26 -15.89 -17.39
N LEU A 192 4.93 -15.97 -17.41
CA LEU A 192 4.07 -15.17 -16.54
C LEU A 192 4.37 -15.59 -15.09
N ASN A 193 4.88 -14.67 -14.27
CA ASN A 193 4.92 -14.85 -12.82
C ASN A 193 3.49 -14.78 -12.28
N LEU A 194 2.78 -15.90 -12.37
CA LEU A 194 1.56 -16.17 -11.62
C LEU A 194 1.97 -16.33 -10.15
N VAL A 195 1.72 -15.32 -9.31
CA VAL A 195 1.81 -15.52 -7.85
C VAL A 195 0.55 -16.28 -7.44
N ILE A 196 0.65 -17.61 -7.42
CA ILE A 196 -0.38 -18.51 -6.91
C ILE A 196 -0.15 -18.64 -5.39
N GLU A 197 -0.87 -17.88 -4.58
CA GLU A 197 -0.97 -18.20 -3.15
C GLU A 197 -2.00 -19.32 -2.98
N SER A 198 -1.52 -20.56 -2.95
CA SER A 198 -2.29 -21.69 -2.43
C SER A 198 -2.28 -21.61 -0.90
N THR A 199 -3.42 -21.34 -0.28
CA THR A 199 -3.57 -21.51 1.18
C THR A 199 -4.22 -22.86 1.44
N PRO A 200 -3.51 -23.89 1.93
CA PRO A 200 -4.16 -25.10 2.38
C PRO A 200 -4.71 -24.84 3.79
N PHE A 201 -6.01 -24.56 3.88
CA PHE A 201 -6.76 -24.72 5.12
C PHE A 201 -7.25 -26.18 5.16
N ALA A 202 -6.43 -27.08 5.72
CA ALA A 202 -6.85 -28.43 6.07
C ALA A 202 -6.12 -28.87 7.33
N GLU A 203 -6.91 -29.25 8.34
CA GLU A 203 -6.47 -29.84 9.60
C GLU A 203 -5.72 -31.18 9.36
N ASP A 204 -4.73 -31.44 10.20
CA ASP A 204 -4.15 -32.76 10.50
C ASP A 204 -3.66 -33.66 9.35
N ARG A 205 -2.35 -33.57 9.05
CA ARG A 205 -1.35 -34.65 9.23
C ARG A 205 -0.08 -34.37 8.41
N CYS A 206 1.06 -34.22 9.08
CA CYS A 206 2.37 -34.38 8.44
C CYS A 206 2.65 -35.88 8.24
N SER A 207 2.70 -36.31 6.99
CA SER A 207 3.46 -37.49 6.58
C SER A 207 3.97 -37.27 5.16
N ASP A 208 5.29 -37.37 5.02
CA ASP A 208 6.11 -37.32 3.81
C ASP A 208 5.36 -37.60 2.49
N ALA A 209 5.27 -36.59 1.62
CA ALA A 209 4.88 -36.74 0.22
C ALA A 209 5.96 -36.09 -0.67
N PRO A 210 6.33 -36.72 -1.80
CA PRO A 210 7.36 -36.20 -2.69
C PRO A 210 6.87 -34.94 -3.42
N ASP A 211 7.81 -34.11 -3.89
CA ASP A 211 7.56 -32.94 -4.74
C ASP A 211 6.88 -33.35 -6.07
N GLU A 212 5.56 -33.55 -6.06
CA GLU A 212 4.75 -33.57 -7.28
C GLU A 212 4.34 -32.14 -7.62
N ALA A 213 4.81 -31.66 -8.77
CA ALA A 213 4.36 -30.39 -9.35
C ALA A 213 2.83 -30.43 -9.48
N VAL A 214 2.15 -29.54 -8.74
CA VAL A 214 0.69 -29.44 -8.75
C VAL A 214 0.24 -29.09 -10.17
N VAL A 215 -0.45 -30.03 -10.82
CA VAL A 215 -1.02 -29.81 -12.15
C VAL A 215 -2.18 -28.83 -11.99
N PHE A 216 -2.10 -27.63 -12.57
CA PHE A 216 -3.12 -26.59 -12.40
C PHE A 216 -4.55 -27.06 -12.72
N SER A 217 -4.70 -28.00 -13.67
CA SER A 217 -6.00 -28.57 -14.03
C SER A 217 -6.62 -29.47 -12.97
N SER A 218 -5.84 -30.02 -12.04
CA SER A 218 -6.33 -30.87 -10.94
C SER A 218 -6.77 -30.08 -9.70
N LEU A 219 -6.57 -28.75 -9.69
CA LEU A 219 -6.99 -27.89 -8.58
C LEU A 219 -8.50 -27.85 -8.43
N THR A 220 -8.97 -27.72 -7.19
CA THR A 220 -10.40 -27.53 -6.90
C THR A 220 -10.83 -26.13 -7.30
N ASP A 221 -12.05 -25.99 -7.81
CA ASP A 221 -12.62 -24.67 -8.14
C ASP A 221 -12.71 -23.78 -6.90
N GLY A 222 -12.49 -22.48 -7.05
CA GLY A 222 -12.50 -21.54 -5.93
C GLY A 222 -11.42 -21.76 -4.86
N SER A 223 -10.33 -22.48 -5.17
CA SER A 223 -9.24 -22.74 -4.22
C SER A 223 -8.14 -21.66 -4.25
N LEU A 224 -8.15 -20.79 -5.26
CA LEU A 224 -7.08 -19.80 -5.49
C LEU A 224 -7.56 -18.35 -5.32
N LEU A 225 -6.59 -17.46 -5.06
CA LEU A 225 -6.75 -16.01 -5.15
C LEU A 225 -5.84 -15.49 -6.27
N LEU A 226 -6.35 -14.58 -7.11
CA LEU A 226 -5.56 -13.95 -8.17
C LEU A 226 -5.41 -12.46 -7.88
N LYS A 227 -4.17 -11.97 -7.90
CA LYS A 227 -3.88 -10.53 -8.00
C LYS A 227 -3.16 -10.28 -9.32
N LEU A 228 -3.72 -9.42 -10.17
CA LEU A 228 -3.18 -9.14 -11.50
C LEU A 228 -2.97 -7.64 -11.72
N ASP A 229 -1.73 -7.28 -12.03
CA ASP A 229 -1.29 -5.94 -12.42
C ASP A 229 -0.20 -6.15 -13.47
N ALA A 230 -0.56 -6.00 -14.75
CA ALA A 230 0.25 -6.39 -15.90
C ALA A 230 0.40 -5.24 -16.91
N ASN A 231 0.35 -3.99 -16.45
CA ASN A 231 0.60 -2.76 -17.22
C ASN A 231 -0.19 -2.67 -18.55
N GLY A 232 -1.42 -3.19 -18.58
CA GLY A 232 -2.34 -3.16 -19.72
C GLY A 232 -2.55 -4.48 -20.46
N ASN A 233 -1.82 -5.53 -20.09
CA ASN A 233 -2.01 -6.88 -20.64
C ASN A 233 -3.12 -7.67 -19.92
N GLU A 234 -3.74 -7.10 -18.87
CA GLU A 234 -4.79 -7.78 -18.10
C GLU A 234 -5.99 -8.15 -18.99
N TRP A 235 -6.32 -7.26 -19.92
CA TRP A 235 -7.43 -7.45 -20.84
C TRP A 235 -7.23 -8.66 -21.75
N GLU A 236 -6.03 -8.85 -22.28
CA GLU A 236 -5.71 -9.99 -23.16
C GLU A 236 -5.74 -11.30 -22.37
N VAL A 237 -5.16 -11.30 -21.16
CA VAL A 237 -5.20 -12.45 -20.25
C VAL A 237 -6.64 -12.92 -20.04
N PHE A 238 -7.53 -12.05 -19.56
CA PHE A 238 -8.92 -12.47 -19.31
C PHE A 238 -9.71 -12.75 -20.60
N ALA A 239 -9.37 -12.12 -21.72
CA ALA A 239 -10.02 -12.39 -23.00
C ALA A 239 -9.61 -13.75 -23.61
N GLU A 240 -8.44 -14.28 -23.29
CA GLU A 240 -7.90 -15.51 -23.88
C GLU A 240 -8.03 -16.72 -22.94
N GLU A 241 -7.88 -16.53 -21.63
CA GLU A 241 -7.95 -17.61 -20.65
C GLU A 241 -9.29 -18.38 -20.72
N PRO A 242 -9.28 -19.72 -20.59
CA PRO A 242 -10.48 -20.51 -20.62
C PRO A 242 -11.24 -20.40 -19.29
N VAL A 243 -12.57 -20.44 -19.36
CA VAL A 243 -13.48 -20.34 -18.21
C VAL A 243 -13.14 -21.35 -17.11
N SER A 244 -12.75 -22.57 -17.48
CA SER A 244 -12.35 -23.62 -16.52
C SER A 244 -11.12 -23.27 -15.68
N THR A 245 -10.22 -22.44 -16.21
CA THR A 245 -9.05 -21.92 -15.48
C THR A 245 -9.50 -20.81 -14.53
N LEU A 246 -10.34 -19.89 -15.01
CA LEU A 246 -10.85 -18.78 -14.20
C LEU A 246 -11.70 -19.25 -13.01
N GLN A 247 -12.44 -20.35 -13.16
CA GLN A 247 -13.21 -20.99 -12.10
C GLN A 247 -12.35 -21.54 -10.95
N LYS A 248 -11.03 -21.71 -11.14
CA LYS A 248 -10.11 -22.09 -10.05
C LYS A 248 -9.94 -21.00 -9.01
N PHE A 249 -10.24 -19.74 -9.36
CA PHE A 249 -10.09 -18.61 -8.46
C PHE A 249 -11.42 -18.30 -7.74
N ARG A 250 -11.33 -18.04 -6.44
CA ARG A 250 -12.46 -17.55 -5.62
C ARG A 250 -12.61 -16.04 -5.71
N GLN A 251 -11.49 -15.35 -5.85
CA GLN A 251 -11.42 -13.90 -5.89
C GLN A 251 -10.32 -13.47 -6.88
N VAL A 252 -10.62 -12.45 -7.66
CA VAL A 252 -9.70 -11.82 -8.61
C VAL A 252 -9.62 -10.34 -8.29
N ALA A 253 -8.46 -9.89 -7.81
CA ALA A 253 -8.14 -8.47 -7.64
C ALA A 253 -7.27 -8.01 -8.81
N VAL A 254 -7.83 -7.22 -9.72
CA VAL A 254 -7.15 -6.77 -10.94
C VAL A 254 -7.03 -5.25 -10.97
N LYS A 255 -5.89 -4.76 -11.46
CA LYS A 255 -5.72 -3.37 -11.88
C LYS A 255 -5.80 -3.30 -13.42
N PHE A 256 -6.90 -2.78 -13.95
CA PHE A 256 -7.05 -2.54 -15.38
C PHE A 256 -6.42 -1.21 -15.77
N HIS A 257 -5.58 -1.25 -16.79
CA HIS A 257 -4.94 -0.06 -17.35
C HIS A 257 -5.56 0.36 -18.69
N LYS A 258 -5.39 1.64 -19.01
CA LYS A 258 -5.62 2.25 -20.32
C LYS A 258 -7.08 2.18 -20.81
N VAL A 259 -8.02 2.38 -19.89
CA VAL A 259 -9.48 2.40 -20.16
C VAL A 259 -9.84 3.41 -21.27
N ARG A 260 -9.03 4.46 -21.47
CA ARG A 260 -9.22 5.48 -22.50
C ARG A 260 -9.16 5.01 -23.95
N HIS A 261 -8.57 3.85 -24.23
CA HIS A 261 -8.45 3.33 -25.59
C HIS A 261 -9.77 2.70 -26.07
N GLN A 262 -10.71 3.54 -26.52
CA GLN A 262 -12.03 3.13 -27.02
C GLN A 262 -11.94 2.10 -28.15
N GLU A 263 -10.90 2.17 -28.98
CA GLU A 263 -10.62 1.21 -30.05
C GLU A 263 -10.42 -0.22 -29.54
N LYS A 264 -10.04 -0.39 -28.26
CA LYS A 264 -9.84 -1.69 -27.61
C LYS A 264 -11.04 -2.15 -26.79
N HIS A 265 -12.12 -1.37 -26.70
CA HIS A 265 -13.28 -1.72 -25.85
C HIS A 265 -13.97 -3.02 -26.26
N SER A 266 -13.85 -3.44 -27.52
CA SER A 266 -14.34 -4.75 -27.97
C SER A 266 -13.61 -5.92 -27.30
N LEU A 267 -12.30 -5.78 -27.07
CA LEU A 267 -11.48 -6.72 -26.31
C LEU A 267 -11.86 -6.65 -24.82
N TYR A 268 -12.01 -5.45 -24.27
CA TYR A 268 -12.32 -5.24 -22.86
C TYR A 268 -13.67 -5.86 -22.49
N LEU A 269 -14.66 -5.68 -23.36
CA LEU A 269 -15.97 -6.29 -23.22
C LEU A 269 -15.89 -7.83 -23.24
N ARG A 270 -15.03 -8.41 -24.09
CA ARG A 270 -14.81 -9.85 -24.13
C ARG A 270 -14.19 -10.38 -22.84
N ALA A 271 -13.20 -9.67 -22.30
CA ALA A 271 -12.55 -10.01 -21.04
C ALA A 271 -13.55 -9.98 -19.87
N VAL A 272 -14.35 -8.92 -19.75
CA VAL A 272 -15.36 -8.78 -18.69
C VAL A 272 -16.44 -9.87 -18.82
N ARG A 273 -16.94 -10.14 -20.04
CA ARG A 273 -17.91 -11.21 -20.27
C ARG A 273 -17.38 -12.59 -19.87
N LYS A 274 -16.11 -12.89 -20.14
CA LYS A 274 -15.49 -14.15 -19.71
C LYS A 274 -15.41 -14.28 -18.19
N LEU A 275 -15.12 -13.19 -17.48
CA LEU A 275 -15.16 -13.17 -16.02
C LEU A 275 -16.59 -13.41 -15.50
N GLU A 276 -17.59 -12.74 -16.07
CA GLU A 276 -19.01 -12.96 -15.73
C GLU A 276 -19.46 -14.41 -16.02
N GLU A 277 -19.12 -14.96 -17.18
CA GLU A 277 -19.40 -16.35 -17.58
C GLU A 277 -18.72 -17.36 -16.64
N SER A 278 -17.61 -16.99 -16.02
CA SER A 278 -16.90 -17.81 -15.02
C SER A 278 -17.55 -17.75 -13.62
N GLY A 279 -18.64 -16.99 -13.47
CA GLY A 279 -19.40 -16.87 -12.23
C GLY A 279 -18.91 -15.74 -11.31
N PHE A 280 -18.08 -14.82 -11.80
CA PHE A 280 -17.63 -13.67 -11.03
C PHE A 280 -18.60 -12.50 -11.09
N ALA A 281 -18.76 -11.80 -9.97
CA ALA A 281 -19.41 -10.51 -9.88
C ALA A 281 -18.46 -9.47 -9.30
N VAL A 282 -18.63 -8.20 -9.69
CA VAL A 282 -17.88 -7.07 -9.14
C VAL A 282 -18.30 -6.87 -7.68
N ALA A 283 -17.37 -7.04 -6.76
CA ALA A 283 -17.55 -6.79 -5.34
C ALA A 283 -17.12 -5.38 -4.93
N PHE A 284 -16.06 -4.88 -5.54
CA PHE A 284 -15.50 -3.57 -5.26
C PHE A 284 -14.86 -2.96 -6.51
N LEU A 285 -15.03 -1.66 -6.68
CA LEU A 285 -14.47 -0.88 -7.79
C LEU A 285 -13.89 0.42 -7.22
N SER A 286 -12.64 0.73 -7.55
CA SER A 286 -12.00 2.01 -7.21
C SER A 286 -11.19 2.53 -8.38
N GLY A 287 -11.26 3.85 -8.60
CA GLY A 287 -10.35 4.55 -9.50
C GLY A 287 -9.00 4.81 -8.84
N GLN A 288 -7.91 4.75 -9.63
CA GLN A 288 -6.64 5.34 -9.21
C GLN A 288 -6.50 6.76 -9.77
N ASN A 289 -5.92 7.65 -8.98
CA ASN A 289 -5.67 9.05 -9.35
C ASN A 289 -4.35 9.24 -10.12
N TYR A 290 -3.81 8.18 -10.70
CA TYR A 290 -2.63 8.22 -11.55
C TYR A 290 -3.01 8.69 -12.96
N GLY A 291 -3.25 10.00 -13.12
CA GLY A 291 -3.58 10.63 -14.42
C GLY A 291 -4.87 11.46 -14.43
N LYS A 292 -5.23 11.99 -15.61
CA LYS A 292 -6.47 12.74 -15.81
C LYS A 292 -7.65 11.78 -15.95
N LEU A 293 -8.85 12.20 -15.52
CA LEU A 293 -10.08 11.49 -15.83
C LEU A 293 -10.27 11.47 -17.34
N THR A 294 -10.58 10.30 -17.88
CA THR A 294 -10.94 10.13 -19.28
C THR A 294 -12.39 10.53 -19.46
N HIS A 295 -12.63 11.38 -20.46
CA HIS A 295 -13.98 11.79 -20.86
C HIS A 295 -14.53 10.83 -21.92
N PHE A 296 -15.74 10.33 -21.68
CA PHE A 296 -16.52 9.55 -22.62
C PHE A 296 -17.86 10.24 -22.81
N GLU A 297 -18.23 10.53 -24.06
CA GLU A 297 -19.54 11.06 -24.40
C GLU A 297 -20.38 9.94 -25.02
N ARG A 298 -21.51 9.62 -24.40
CA ARG A 298 -22.44 8.61 -24.92
C ARG A 298 -23.87 8.98 -24.57
N ASP A 299 -24.75 8.92 -25.55
CA ASP A 299 -26.19 9.16 -25.38
C ASP A 299 -26.50 10.50 -24.68
N LEU A 300 -25.79 11.57 -25.07
CA LEU A 300 -25.88 12.94 -24.50
C LEU A 300 -25.49 13.03 -23.01
N ARG A 301 -24.76 12.05 -22.49
CA ARG A 301 -24.21 12.05 -21.12
C ARG A 301 -22.69 12.06 -21.16
N ASP A 302 -22.12 12.88 -20.28
CA ASP A 302 -20.69 13.00 -20.05
C ASP A 302 -20.25 12.07 -18.91
N TYR A 303 -19.41 11.09 -19.21
CA TYR A 303 -18.81 10.21 -18.21
C TYR A 303 -17.34 10.57 -18.03
N HIS A 304 -16.92 10.75 -16.78
CA HIS A 304 -15.53 10.94 -16.41
C HIS A 304 -15.03 9.73 -15.63
N ILE A 305 -14.24 8.88 -16.27
CA ILE A 305 -13.77 7.62 -15.69
C ILE A 305 -12.23 7.65 -15.60
N PRO A 306 -11.64 7.25 -14.46
CA PRO A 306 -10.19 7.07 -14.34
C PRO A 306 -9.63 6.14 -15.41
N ASP A 307 -8.45 6.47 -15.95
CA ASP A 307 -7.79 5.62 -16.97
C ASP A 307 -7.27 4.29 -16.38
N GLU A 308 -7.16 4.23 -15.06
CA GLU A 308 -6.76 3.04 -14.30
C GLU A 308 -7.82 2.70 -13.24
N LEU A 309 -8.32 1.47 -13.30
CA LEU A 309 -9.35 0.96 -12.41
C LEU A 309 -8.83 -0.25 -11.63
N GLN A 310 -9.04 -0.23 -10.31
CA GLN A 310 -8.84 -1.40 -9.47
C GLN A 310 -10.20 -2.06 -9.21
N VAL A 311 -10.33 -3.32 -9.61
CA VAL A 311 -11.57 -4.09 -9.51
C VAL A 311 -11.31 -5.36 -8.71
N VAL A 312 -12.19 -5.65 -7.76
CA VAL A 312 -12.22 -6.93 -7.06
C VAL A 312 -13.47 -7.68 -7.50
N TYR A 313 -13.24 -8.82 -8.15
CA TYR A 313 -14.26 -9.79 -8.49
C TYR A 313 -14.32 -10.90 -7.44
N MET A 314 -15.52 -11.32 -7.08
CA MET A 314 -15.76 -12.49 -6.23
C MET A 314 -16.68 -13.48 -6.95
N GLN A 315 -16.40 -14.77 -6.80
CA GLN A 315 -17.25 -15.81 -7.34
C GLN A 315 -18.58 -15.82 -6.56
N LEU A 316 -19.70 -15.75 -7.28
CA LEU A 316 -21.02 -15.82 -6.66
C LEU A 316 -21.22 -17.20 -6.02
N PRO A 317 -21.73 -17.27 -4.78
CA PRO A 317 -21.93 -18.54 -4.10
C PRO A 317 -22.96 -19.40 -4.84
N SER A 318 -22.54 -20.57 -5.30
CA SER A 318 -23.40 -21.51 -6.03
C SER A 318 -24.36 -22.29 -5.13
N GLN A 319 -24.06 -22.46 -3.82
CA GLN A 319 -24.92 -23.07 -2.78
C GLN A 319 -24.63 -22.53 -1.36
N GLY A 320 -25.57 -22.75 -0.41
CA GLY A 320 -25.44 -22.45 1.03
C GLY A 320 -26.12 -21.16 1.48
N CYS A 321 -26.00 -20.80 2.77
CA CYS A 321 -26.60 -19.61 3.40
C CYS A 321 -26.21 -18.26 2.76
N SER A 322 -25.28 -18.29 1.80
CA SER A 322 -24.78 -17.14 1.05
C SER A 322 -25.46 -16.95 -0.30
N GLN A 323 -26.26 -17.90 -0.79
CA GLN A 323 -26.99 -17.79 -2.08
C GLN A 323 -27.92 -16.56 -2.13
N GLU A 324 -28.43 -16.12 -0.99
CA GLU A 324 -29.32 -14.96 -0.85
C GLU A 324 -28.60 -13.67 -0.40
N LEU A 325 -27.26 -13.69 -0.26
CA LEU A 325 -26.51 -12.46 -0.04
C LEU A 325 -26.67 -11.61 -1.30
N LYS A 326 -27.62 -10.65 -1.24
CA LYS A 326 -27.73 -9.58 -2.21
C LYS A 326 -26.42 -8.79 -2.16
N TYR A 327 -25.49 -9.14 -3.04
CA TYR A 327 -24.47 -8.20 -3.51
C TYR A 327 -25.21 -7.10 -4.27
N ARG A 328 -25.88 -6.21 -3.53
CA ARG A 328 -26.40 -4.97 -4.08
C ARG A 328 -25.17 -4.16 -4.46
N VAL A 329 -24.85 -4.12 -5.75
CA VAL A 329 -24.48 -2.85 -6.34
C VAL A 329 -25.70 -1.95 -6.09
N PRO A 330 -25.59 -0.83 -5.36
CA PRO A 330 -26.70 0.09 -5.25
C PRO A 330 -27.17 0.37 -6.68
N ASP A 331 -28.45 0.13 -6.98
CA ASP A 331 -29.05 0.66 -8.19
C ASP A 331 -28.66 2.14 -8.23
N GLU A 332 -28.14 2.60 -9.37
CA GLU A 332 -27.71 3.98 -9.58
C GLU A 332 -28.69 4.90 -8.86
N ILE A 333 -28.21 5.63 -7.85
CA ILE A 333 -29.01 6.65 -7.20
C ILE A 333 -29.45 7.57 -8.35
N PRO A 334 -30.77 7.67 -8.65
CA PRO A 334 -31.21 8.60 -9.68
C PRO A 334 -30.68 9.96 -9.30
N ASP A 335 -30.09 10.65 -10.29
CA ASP A 335 -29.47 11.96 -10.14
C ASP A 335 -30.14 12.81 -9.07
N ILE A 336 -29.32 13.35 -8.17
CA ILE A 336 -29.68 14.31 -7.14
C ILE A 336 -30.76 15.24 -7.72
N VAL A 337 -32.00 15.06 -7.28
CA VAL A 337 -33.08 16.01 -7.56
C VAL A 337 -32.58 17.36 -7.03
N PRO A 338 -32.60 18.45 -7.83
CA PRO A 338 -32.11 19.72 -7.35
C PRO A 338 -32.87 20.08 -6.09
N GLU A 339 -32.12 20.25 -5.01
CA GLU A 339 -32.61 20.60 -3.69
C GLU A 339 -33.55 21.81 -3.85
N GLN A 340 -34.82 21.62 -3.51
CA GLN A 340 -35.75 22.73 -3.43
C GLN A 340 -35.15 23.75 -2.48
N THR A 341 -34.95 24.96 -2.99
CA THR A 341 -34.52 26.15 -2.25
C THR A 341 -35.31 26.25 -0.96
N VAL A 342 -34.68 25.85 0.14
CA VAL A 342 -35.17 26.17 1.49
C VAL A 342 -34.94 27.66 1.66
N LEU A 343 -36.04 28.40 1.67
CA LEU A 343 -36.09 29.83 1.95
C LEU A 343 -35.34 30.11 3.26
N GLU A 344 -34.41 31.07 3.21
CA GLU A 344 -33.71 31.62 4.37
C GLU A 344 -34.72 32.02 5.45
N GLU A 345 -34.76 31.25 6.54
CA GLU A 345 -35.40 31.67 7.76
C GLU A 345 -34.50 32.71 8.42
N GLN A 346 -34.92 33.97 8.35
CA GLN A 346 -34.20 35.12 8.89
C GLN A 346 -33.94 34.94 10.39
N LEU A 347 -32.66 34.92 10.76
CA LEU A 347 -32.20 35.12 12.14
C LEU A 347 -32.70 36.50 12.64
N PRO A 348 -33.33 36.59 13.82
CA PRO A 348 -33.83 37.87 14.34
C PRO A 348 -32.66 38.80 14.66
N SER A 349 -32.76 40.04 14.16
CA SER A 349 -31.81 41.11 14.41
C SER A 349 -31.82 41.52 15.88
N ALA A 350 -30.65 41.46 16.51
CA ALA A 350 -30.42 42.14 17.77
C ALA A 350 -30.44 43.66 17.53
N SER A 351 -31.54 44.31 17.91
CA SER A 351 -31.57 45.77 18.11
C SER A 351 -32.09 46.05 19.50
N GLY A 352 -31.27 46.76 20.26
CA GLY A 352 -31.54 47.13 21.63
C GLY A 352 -32.61 48.21 21.75
N HIS A 353 -33.18 48.26 22.95
CA HIS A 353 -33.80 49.44 23.52
C HIS A 353 -32.89 50.67 23.36
N VAL A 354 -33.38 51.72 22.69
CA VAL A 354 -34.02 52.90 23.31
C VAL A 354 -35.13 53.39 22.39
#